data_AF-A0A3C1IEY8-F1
#
_entry.id   AF-A0A3C1IEY8-F1
#
_cell.length_a   1.000
_cell.length_b   1.000
_cell.length_c   1.000
_cell.angle_alpha   90.00
_cell.angle_beta   90.00
_cell.angle_gamma   90.00
#
_symmetry.space_group_name_H-M   'P 1'
#
loop_
_entity.id
_entity.type
_entity.pdbx_description
1 polymer ?
#
loop_
_entity_poly.entity_id
_entity_poly.type
_entity_poly.pdbx_seq_one_letter_code
_entity_poly.pdbx_strand_id
1 'polypeptide(L)'
;MKLYAVCVYLFLYIPIGIIALFSFNAGRHASQMQGFSVKWYGKTLSNPFVMDALENSLIVAFTSALCASVFGTMAAVALQGIKGPMRTAFDMLIYIAVMIPGIV
;
A
#
# COMPACT_ATOMS: atom_id res chain seq x y z
N MET A 1 -22.38 9.35 15.43
CA MET A 1 -21.38 8.30 15.14
C MET A 1 -21.48 7.79 13.69
N LYS A 2 -22.58 7.17 13.26
CA LYS A 2 -22.70 6.61 11.89
C LYS A 2 -22.53 7.63 10.76
N LEU A 3 -23.14 8.82 10.87
CA LEU A 3 -23.02 9.88 9.86
C LEU A 3 -21.58 10.38 9.70
N TYR A 4 -20.86 10.57 10.80
CA TYR A 4 -19.46 10.98 10.79
C TYR A 4 -18.57 9.95 10.08
N ALA A 5 -18.73 8.66 10.39
CA ALA A 5 -18.00 7.60 9.71
C ALA A 5 -18.26 7.60 8.20
N VAL A 6 -19.53 7.78 7.78
CA VAL A 6 -19.90 7.87 6.36
C VAL A 6 -19.22 9.07 5.69
N CYS A 7 -19.21 10.24 6.31
CA CYS A 7 -18.51 11.42 5.77
C CYS A 7 -17.01 11.19 5.61
N VAL A 8 -16.35 10.54 6.57
CA VAL A 8 -14.92 10.20 6.50
C VAL A 8 -14.64 9.22 5.36
N TYR A 9 -15.46 8.18 5.22
CA TYR A 9 -15.33 7.23 4.12
C TYR A 9 -15.53 7.91 2.76
N LEU A 10 -16.55 8.77 2.63
CA LEU A 10 -16.77 9.51 1.39
C LEU A 10 -15.56 10.39 1.06
N PHE A 11 -15.03 11.13 2.03
CA PHE A 11 -13.85 11.98 1.83
C PHE A 11 -12.62 11.19 1.34
N LEU A 12 -12.36 10.00 1.92
CA LEU A 12 -11.23 9.15 1.53
C LEU A 12 -11.44 8.49 0.16
N TYR A 13 -12.64 8.03 -0.15
CA TYR A 13 -12.91 7.24 -1.35
C TYR A 13 -13.27 8.08 -2.58
N ILE A 14 -13.77 9.31 -2.42
CA ILE A 14 -14.04 10.23 -3.54
C ILE A 14 -12.81 10.42 -4.44
N PRO A 15 -11.60 10.79 -3.95
CA PRO A 15 -10.45 11.00 -4.84
C PRO A 15 -10.02 9.72 -5.56
N ILE A 16 -10.10 8.57 -4.89
CA ILE A 16 -9.83 7.25 -5.48
C ILE A 16 -10.84 6.96 -6.60
N GLY A 17 -12.13 7.24 -6.34
CA GLY A 17 -13.20 7.11 -7.31
C GLY A 17 -13.04 8.02 -8.52
N ILE A 18 -12.55 9.25 -8.33
CA ILE A 18 -12.25 10.18 -9.43
C ILE A 18 -11.13 9.62 -10.31
N ILE A 19 -10.04 9.09 -9.72
CA ILE A 19 -8.96 8.45 -10.48
C ILE A 19 -9.47 7.23 -11.25
N ALA A 20 -10.30 6.40 -10.61
CA ALA A 20 -10.93 5.25 -11.26
C ALA A 20 -11.89 5.66 -12.39
N LEU A 21 -12.60 6.79 -12.26
CA LEU A 21 -13.45 7.30 -13.34
C LEU A 21 -12.60 7.77 -14.52
N PHE A 22 -11.50 8.49 -14.25
CA PHE A 22 -10.59 8.95 -15.30
C PHE A 22 -9.75 7.83 -15.93
N SER A 23 -9.58 6.67 -15.29
CA SER A 23 -8.90 5.53 -15.92
C SER A 23 -9.69 4.96 -17.12
N PHE A 24 -11.00 5.20 -17.17
CA PHE A 24 -11.85 4.89 -18.31
C PHE A 24 -11.90 6.00 -19.36
N ASN A 25 -11.07 7.05 -19.27
CA ASN A 25 -11.06 8.11 -20.27
C ASN A 25 -10.41 7.65 -21.59
N ALA A 26 -11.10 7.86 -22.71
CA ALA A 26 -10.58 7.61 -24.05
C ALA A 26 -9.40 8.54 -24.42
N GLY A 27 -9.35 9.73 -23.83
CA GLY A 27 -8.31 10.73 -24.06
C GLY A 27 -6.96 10.36 -23.42
N ARG A 28 -5.88 11.03 -23.87
CA ARG A 28 -4.53 10.93 -23.26
C ARG A 28 -4.35 11.81 -22.02
N HIS A 29 -5.24 12.77 -21.79
CA HIS A 29 -5.15 13.72 -20.69
C HIS A 29 -6.33 13.53 -19.74
N ALA A 30 -6.02 13.47 -18.44
CA ALA A 30 -7.01 13.42 -17.37
C ALA A 30 -7.78 14.75 -17.17
N SER A 31 -7.53 15.76 -18.02
CA SER A 31 -8.18 17.09 -17.92
C SER A 31 -9.49 17.20 -18.69
N GLN A 32 -9.74 16.33 -19.68
CA GLN A 32 -10.96 16.35 -20.49
C GLN A 32 -11.45 14.92 -20.73
N MET A 33 -12.66 14.61 -20.26
CA MET A 33 -13.30 13.33 -20.51
C MET A 33 -13.86 13.31 -21.94
N GLN A 34 -13.12 12.66 -22.84
CA GLN A 34 -13.44 12.63 -24.27
C GLN A 34 -14.40 11.47 -24.63
N GLY A 35 -14.53 10.48 -23.74
CA GLY A 35 -15.43 9.32 -23.87
C GLY A 35 -15.04 8.18 -22.92
N PHE A 36 -15.89 7.17 -22.79
CA PHE A 36 -15.61 5.96 -22.00
C PHE A 36 -14.82 4.95 -22.85
N SER A 37 -13.69 4.44 -22.34
CA SER A 37 -12.80 3.51 -23.02
C SER A 37 -12.00 2.66 -22.05
N VAL A 38 -11.90 1.36 -22.36
CA VAL A 38 -11.03 0.41 -21.63
C VAL A 38 -9.67 0.20 -22.31
N LYS A 39 -9.35 1.02 -23.31
CA LYS A 39 -8.13 0.89 -24.14
C LYS A 39 -6.84 0.86 -23.32
N TRP A 40 -6.77 1.64 -22.25
CA TRP A 40 -5.59 1.71 -21.38
C TRP A 40 -5.35 0.41 -20.63
N TYR A 41 -6.39 -0.28 -20.18
CA TYR A 41 -6.27 -1.59 -19.56
C TYR A 41 -5.66 -2.61 -20.54
N GLY A 42 -6.18 -2.67 -21.77
CA GLY A 42 -5.62 -3.55 -22.81
C GLY A 42 -4.16 -3.22 -23.14
N LYS A 43 -3.83 -1.93 -23.25
CA LYS A 43 -2.46 -1.46 -23.51
C LYS A 43 -1.48 -1.79 -22.37
N THR A 44 -1.94 -1.71 -21.13
CA THR A 44 -1.15 -2.05 -19.95
C THR A 44 -0.90 -3.56 -19.89
N LEU A 45 -1.93 -4.37 -20.13
CA LEU A 45 -1.81 -5.84 -20.14
C LEU A 45 -0.93 -6.34 -21.29
N SER A 46 -0.93 -5.64 -22.43
CA SER A 46 -0.09 -6.00 -23.58
C SER A 46 1.35 -5.48 -23.48
N ASN A 47 1.70 -4.72 -22.44
CA ASN A 47 3.03 -4.14 -22.29
C ASN A 47 3.89 -5.04 -21.38
N PRO A 48 4.88 -5.78 -21.92
CA PRO A 48 5.71 -6.69 -21.15
C PRO A 48 6.41 -5.98 -19.99
N PHE A 49 6.91 -4.76 -20.22
CA PHE A 49 7.61 -4.00 -19.18
C PHE A 49 6.71 -3.72 -17.95
N VAL A 50 5.43 -3.42 -18.16
CA VAL A 50 4.51 -3.15 -17.04
C VAL A 50 4.11 -4.46 -16.35
N MET A 51 3.94 -5.54 -17.12
CA MET A 51 3.61 -6.85 -16.57
C MET A 51 4.76 -7.43 -15.74
N ASP A 52 6.00 -7.35 -16.25
CA ASP A 52 7.21 -7.80 -15.55
C ASP A 52 7.41 -7.00 -14.26
N ALA A 53 7.18 -5.68 -14.30
CA ALA A 53 7.24 -4.82 -13.11
C ALA A 53 6.17 -5.18 -12.07
N LEU A 54 4.95 -5.53 -12.52
CA LEU A 54 3.86 -5.99 -11.67
C LEU A 54 4.22 -7.32 -11.00
N GLU A 55 4.72 -8.28 -11.78
CA GLU A 55 5.13 -9.60 -11.27
C GLU A 55 6.25 -9.46 -10.23
N ASN A 56 7.29 -8.69 -10.54
CA ASN A 56 8.38 -8.46 -9.60
C ASN A 56 7.88 -7.80 -8.31
N SER A 57 7.01 -6.80 -8.42
CA SER A 57 6.42 -6.13 -7.25
C SER A 57 5.60 -7.10 -6.40
N LEU A 58 4.81 -7.98 -7.03
CA LEU A 58 4.02 -8.99 -6.32
C LEU A 58 4.91 -10.00 -5.59
N ILE A 59 5.95 -10.51 -6.25
CA ILE A 59 6.88 -11.47 -5.65
C ILE A 59 7.59 -10.83 -4.46
N VAL A 60 8.13 -9.62 -4.63
CA VAL A 60 8.84 -8.89 -3.56
C VAL A 60 7.90 -8.56 -2.41
N ALA A 61 6.71 -8.04 -2.69
CA ALA A 61 5.74 -7.68 -1.65
C ALA A 61 5.30 -8.91 -0.86
N PHE A 62 4.99 -10.02 -1.53
CA PHE A 62 4.51 -11.23 -0.86
C PHE A 62 5.60 -11.89 -0.02
N THR A 63 6.80 -12.06 -0.58
CA THR A 63 7.94 -12.64 0.15
C THR A 63 8.35 -11.79 1.34
N SER A 64 8.43 -10.46 1.16
CA SER A 64 8.73 -9.53 2.24
C SER A 64 7.66 -9.54 3.33
N ALA A 65 6.38 -9.48 2.96
CA ALA A 65 5.28 -9.51 3.92
C ALA A 65 5.23 -10.81 4.72
N LEU A 66 5.46 -11.96 4.09
CA LEU A 66 5.52 -13.25 4.77
C LEU A 66 6.69 -13.31 5.76
N CYS A 67 7.90 -12.97 5.31
CA CYS A 67 9.08 -12.95 6.17
C CYS A 67 8.89 -11.99 7.35
N ALA A 68 8.46 -10.75 7.09
CA ALA A 68 8.22 -9.75 8.12
C ALA A 68 7.14 -10.19 9.12
N SER A 69 6.05 -10.81 8.64
CA SER A 69 4.98 -11.30 9.52
C SER A 69 5.45 -12.46 10.40
N VAL A 70 6.20 -13.41 9.84
CA VAL A 70 6.75 -14.55 10.59
C VAL A 70 7.75 -14.08 11.64
N PHE A 71 8.76 -13.28 11.26
CA PHE A 71 9.75 -12.77 12.20
C PHE A 71 9.14 -11.82 13.23
N GLY A 72 8.24 -10.93 12.81
CA GLY A 72 7.54 -10.00 13.70
C GLY A 72 6.67 -10.73 14.72
N THR A 73 5.94 -11.78 14.31
CA THR A 73 5.12 -12.58 15.21
C THR A 73 5.97 -13.37 16.20
N MET A 74 7.06 -14.00 15.74
CA MET A 74 7.99 -14.70 16.64
C MET A 74 8.61 -13.74 17.66
N ALA A 75 9.03 -12.55 17.22
CA ALA A 75 9.57 -11.53 18.11
C ALA A 75 8.52 -11.07 19.13
N ALA A 76 7.27 -10.84 18.71
CA ALA A 76 6.19 -10.43 19.60
C ALA A 76 5.89 -11.48 20.68
N VAL A 77 5.82 -12.77 20.31
CA VAL A 77 5.60 -13.87 21.26
C VAL A 77 6.78 -14.01 22.23
N ALA A 78 8.02 -13.93 21.74
CA ALA A 78 9.21 -14.02 22.60
C ALA A 78 9.29 -12.86 23.61
N LEU A 79 8.96 -11.64 23.19
CA LEU A 79 9.01 -10.44 24.03
C LEU A 79 7.85 -10.35 25.03
N GLN A 80 6.74 -11.07 24.81
CA GLN A 80 5.56 -11.02 25.69
C GLN A 80 5.89 -11.42 27.14
N GLY A 81 6.79 -12.38 27.33
CA GLY A 81 7.21 -12.86 28.66
C GLY A 81 8.34 -12.07 29.30
N ILE A 82 9.05 -11.22 28.56
CA ILE A 82 10.24 -10.50 29.04
C ILE A 82 9.81 -9.19 29.71
N LYS A 83 10.34 -8.96 30.92
CA LYS A 83 10.14 -7.72 31.69
C LYS A 83 11.50 -7.10 32.05
N GLY A 84 11.55 -5.78 32.18
CA GLY A 84 12.76 -5.05 32.58
C GLY A 84 13.53 -4.43 31.41
N PRO A 85 14.81 -4.03 31.61
CA PRO A 85 15.55 -3.17 30.69
C PRO A 85 15.77 -3.78 29.30
N MET A 86 15.82 -5.12 29.21
CA MET A 86 15.95 -5.83 27.94
C MET A 86 14.75 -5.59 27.01
N ARG A 87 13.53 -5.56 27.56
CA ARG A 87 12.33 -5.25 26.77
C ARG A 87 12.33 -3.80 26.29
N THR A 88 12.69 -2.87 27.17
CA THR A 88 12.77 -1.44 26.83
C THR A 88 13.80 -1.19 25.72
N ALA A 89 14.94 -1.89 25.73
CA ALA A 89 15.95 -1.79 24.68
C ALA A 89 15.42 -2.23 23.31
N PHE A 90 14.68 -3.35 23.24
CA PHE A 90 14.04 -3.82 22.00
C PHE A 90 12.95 -2.86 21.51
N ASP A 91 12.09 -2.37 22.40
CA ASP A 91 11.04 -1.42 22.05
C ASP A 91 11.64 -0.11 21.51
N MET A 92 12.70 0.41 22.14
CA MET A 92 13.42 1.59 21.64
C MET A 92 14.01 1.36 20.25
N LEU A 93 14.63 0.21 20.01
CA LEU A 93 15.20 -0.12 18.70
C LEU A 93 14.12 -0.12 17.61
N ILE A 94 12.96 -0.74 17.88
CA ILE A 94 11.83 -0.77 16.95
C ILE A 94 11.28 0.64 16.70
N TYR A 95 11.10 1.44 17.76
CA TYR A 95 10.61 2.82 17.60
C TYR A 95 11.57 3.69 16.79
N ILE A 96 12.88 3.59 17.03
CA ILE A 96 13.89 4.32 16.26
C ILE A 96 13.80 3.90 14.78
N ALA A 97 13.72 2.60 14.48
CA ALA A 97 13.62 2.11 13.11
C ALA A 97 12.35 2.60 12.39
N VAL A 98 11.21 2.71 13.09
CA VAL A 98 9.95 3.22 12.53
C VAL A 98 9.97 4.73 12.35
N MET A 99 10.65 5.46 13.25
CA MET A 99 10.66 6.93 13.26
C MET A 99 11.71 7.52 12.32
N ILE A 100 12.80 6.79 12.01
CA ILE A 100 13.78 7.22 11.01
C ILE A 100 13.06 7.36 9.67
N PRO A 101 12.93 8.57 9.13
CA PRO A 101 12.30 8.76 7.84
C PRO A 101 13.19 8.09 6.79
N GLY A 102 12.58 7.23 5.96
CA GLY A 102 13.25 6.70 4.78
C GLY A 102 13.61 7.87 3.87
N ILE A 103 14.91 8.15 3.72
CA ILE A 103 15.39 9.08 2.70
C ILE A 103 15.33 8.34 1.37
N VAL A 104 14.41 8.78 0.50
CA VAL A 104 14.29 8.41 -0.92
C VAL A 104 15.01 9.43 -1.79
#